data_AF-A0A6C0JWL8-F1
#
_entry.id   AF-A0A6C0JWL8-F1
#
_cell.length_a   1.000
_cell.length_b   1.000
_cell.length_c   1.000
_cell.angle_alpha   90.00
_cell.angle_beta   90.00
_cell.angle_gamma   90.00
#
_symmetry.space_group_name_H-M   'P 1'
#
loop_
_entity.id
_entity.type
_entity.pdbx_description
1 polymer ?
#
loop_
_entity_poly.entity_id
_entity_poly.type
_entity_poly.pdbx_seq_one_letter_code
_entity_poly.pdbx_strand_id
1 'polypeptide(L)'
;MQVNLNGYITLNLSKIYGFILDESLKRLELETLQPIKPIEVKQDIKRTPQTICMYSPRSDIDKFWQWKSTTGKEKMTQLQRYEKKNASDGIVKIIAIGGGPKMGTTLEEYARFRFDHLQKRSKGKCETGYDHLIKLNTNDVFVEQKSSGHWGEDDYKWQHVEYKHKWTMLLLCGIDYMDVKFWGMDRKTFSRLISEKKITNQGNKAGESSEGMWFNYSDVKESLCPIDTDEELLQFASSLPVSDV
;
A
#
# COMPACT_ATOMS: atom_id res chain seq x y z
N MET A 1 -16.49 65.18 1.61
CA MET A 1 -15.06 65.25 1.25
C MET A 1 -14.67 63.86 0.77
N GLN A 2 -14.63 63.65 -0.55
CA GLN A 2 -14.14 62.42 -1.18
C GLN A 2 -12.60 62.43 -1.13
N VAL A 3 -11.94 61.29 -0.82
CA VAL A 3 -10.86 60.72 -1.66
C VAL A 3 -10.61 59.22 -1.34
N ASN A 4 -10.76 58.42 -2.40
CA ASN A 4 -10.16 57.13 -2.84
C ASN A 4 -9.67 55.99 -1.93
N LEU A 5 -10.22 54.81 -2.28
CA LEU A 5 -9.60 53.48 -2.34
C LEU A 5 -8.53 53.40 -3.45
N ASN A 6 -7.42 52.72 -3.17
CA ASN A 6 -6.67 51.79 -4.06
C ASN A 6 -5.25 51.57 -3.52
N GLY A 7 -5.08 50.58 -2.63
CA GLY A 7 -3.78 50.10 -2.20
C GLY A 7 -3.35 48.88 -3.01
N TYR A 8 -2.72 49.10 -4.16
CA TYR A 8 -1.97 48.04 -4.85
C TYR A 8 -0.60 47.90 -4.18
N ILE A 9 -0.30 46.72 -3.63
CA ILE A 9 1.04 46.35 -3.16
C ILE A 9 1.82 45.82 -4.37
N THR A 10 2.76 46.60 -4.87
CA THR A 10 3.74 46.16 -5.87
C THR A 10 4.96 45.61 -5.12
N LEU A 11 5.13 44.29 -5.09
CA LEU A 11 6.34 43.64 -4.57
C LEU A 11 7.45 43.69 -5.63
N ASN A 12 8.54 44.38 -5.29
CA ASN A 12 9.72 44.55 -6.12
C ASN A 12 10.65 43.32 -5.96
N LEU A 13 10.64 42.44 -6.97
CA LEU A 13 11.35 41.14 -7.01
C LEU A 13 12.86 41.23 -7.29
N SER A 14 13.53 42.34 -6.98
CA SER A 14 14.95 42.55 -7.34
C SER A 14 15.96 42.41 -6.19
N LYS A 15 15.55 41.87 -5.04
CA LYS A 15 16.47 41.54 -3.94
C LYS A 15 16.19 40.12 -3.45
N ILE A 16 17.27 39.37 -3.23
CA ILE A 16 17.35 37.96 -2.82
C ILE A 16 17.50 36.97 -4.00
N TYR A 17 18.52 37.19 -4.83
CA TYR A 17 19.31 36.10 -5.43
C TYR A 17 20.76 36.57 -5.49
N GLY A 18 21.55 36.14 -4.52
CA GLY A 18 22.98 36.45 -4.45
C GLY A 18 23.59 35.65 -3.32
N PHE A 19 24.66 34.91 -3.64
CA PHE A 19 25.45 33.99 -2.79
C PHE A 19 24.77 32.62 -2.60
N ILE A 20 25.32 31.46 -2.97
CA ILE A 20 26.70 31.03 -3.22
C ILE A 20 26.64 29.89 -4.28
N LEU A 21 27.27 30.08 -5.44
CA LEU A 21 27.63 28.97 -6.35
C LEU A 21 29.07 28.61 -6.01
N ASP A 22 29.22 27.45 -5.37
CA ASP A 22 30.49 26.83 -5.01
C ASP A 22 31.24 26.41 -6.28
N GLU A 23 32.40 27.03 -6.52
CA GLU A 23 33.25 26.87 -7.69
C GLU A 23 34.32 25.77 -7.49
N SER A 24 34.03 24.71 -6.73
CA SER A 24 34.99 23.66 -6.36
C SER A 24 34.96 22.39 -7.23
N LEU A 25 34.28 22.39 -8.38
CA LEU A 25 34.31 21.28 -9.35
C LEU A 25 35.09 21.63 -10.63
N LYS A 26 36.36 22.03 -10.46
CA LYS A 26 37.35 22.07 -11.55
C LYS A 26 38.52 21.15 -11.20
N ARG A 27 38.81 20.23 -12.12
CA ARG A 27 39.91 19.24 -12.16
C ARG A 27 39.64 17.92 -11.45
N LEU A 28 38.90 17.03 -12.12
CA LEU A 28 39.35 15.65 -12.20
C LEU A 28 40.04 15.46 -13.55
N GLU A 29 41.31 15.10 -13.49
CA GLU A 29 42.19 14.83 -14.62
C GLU A 29 41.67 13.62 -15.41
N LEU A 30 41.33 13.87 -16.67
CA LEU A 30 41.16 12.84 -17.69
C LEU A 30 42.57 12.41 -18.14
N GLU A 31 43.19 11.52 -17.38
CA GLU A 31 44.42 10.86 -17.80
C GLU A 31 44.18 9.36 -18.07
N THR A 32 44.34 9.01 -19.35
CA THR A 32 44.74 7.68 -19.85
C THR A 32 43.74 6.52 -19.78
N LEU A 33 42.64 6.62 -20.55
CA LEU A 33 41.94 5.43 -21.03
C LEU A 33 42.77 4.78 -22.15
N GLN A 34 43.55 3.75 -21.81
CA GLN A 34 44.11 2.85 -22.82
C GLN A 34 43.00 2.03 -23.47
N PRO A 35 43.06 1.78 -24.80
CA PRO A 35 42.06 0.96 -25.47
C PRO A 35 42.10 -0.46 -24.93
N ILE A 36 40.99 -0.88 -24.31
CA ILE A 36 40.77 -2.25 -23.84
C ILE A 36 40.83 -3.17 -25.07
N LYS A 37 41.81 -4.08 -25.09
CA LYS A 37 41.91 -5.12 -26.12
C LYS A 37 40.63 -5.98 -26.08
N PRO A 38 39.99 -6.29 -27.22
CA PRO A 38 38.86 -7.20 -27.24
C PRO A 38 39.29 -8.56 -26.69
N ILE A 39 38.65 -8.98 -25.60
CA ILE A 39 38.78 -10.33 -25.06
C ILE A 39 37.99 -11.24 -26.01
N GLU A 40 38.70 -12.05 -26.79
CA GLU A 40 38.10 -13.20 -27.48
C GLU A 40 37.60 -14.19 -26.42
N VAL A 41 36.30 -14.14 -26.13
CA VAL A 41 35.61 -15.17 -25.37
C VAL A 41 35.52 -16.40 -26.26
N LYS A 42 36.44 -17.35 -26.06
CA LYS A 42 36.34 -18.69 -26.63
C LYS A 42 35.03 -19.31 -26.11
N GLN A 43 34.10 -19.54 -27.03
CA GLN A 43 32.89 -20.31 -26.78
C GLN A 43 33.27 -21.78 -26.57
N ASP A 44 33.56 -22.16 -25.32
CA ASP A 44 33.47 -23.56 -24.91
C ASP A 44 32.02 -23.89 -24.55
N ILE A 45 31.19 -24.03 -25.59
CA ILE A 45 29.92 -24.74 -25.48
C ILE A 45 30.24 -26.24 -25.40
N LYS A 46 30.57 -26.70 -24.21
CA LYS A 46 30.27 -28.08 -23.81
C LYS A 46 29.14 -28.02 -22.79
N ARG A 47 27.91 -27.89 -23.31
CA ARG A 47 26.73 -28.36 -22.60
C ARG A 47 26.90 -29.86 -22.41
N THR A 48 27.49 -30.27 -21.30
CA THR A 48 27.21 -31.59 -20.74
C THR A 48 25.69 -31.72 -20.69
N PRO A 49 25.11 -32.82 -21.21
CA PRO A 49 23.72 -33.11 -20.95
C PRO A 49 23.58 -33.10 -19.44
N GLN A 50 22.80 -32.17 -18.89
CA GLN A 50 22.34 -32.31 -17.53
C GLN A 50 21.63 -33.66 -17.51
N THR A 51 22.28 -34.64 -16.90
CA THR A 51 21.67 -35.91 -16.60
C THR A 51 20.43 -35.53 -15.83
N ILE A 52 19.27 -35.68 -16.46
CA ILE A 52 17.99 -35.61 -15.78
C ILE A 52 18.09 -36.72 -14.74
N CYS A 53 18.47 -36.34 -13.53
CA CYS A 53 18.42 -37.24 -12.39
C CYS A 53 16.95 -37.56 -12.25
N MET A 54 16.56 -38.74 -12.74
CA MET A 54 15.25 -39.30 -12.49
C MET A 54 15.19 -39.56 -10.99
N TYR A 55 14.82 -38.52 -10.24
CA TYR A 55 14.49 -38.62 -8.84
C TYR A 55 13.30 -39.59 -8.76
N SER A 56 13.60 -40.85 -8.44
CA SER A 56 12.58 -41.80 -8.00
C SER A 56 12.18 -41.35 -6.60
N PRO A 57 10.96 -40.82 -6.37
CA PRO A 57 10.54 -40.31 -5.08
C PRO A 57 10.64 -41.43 -4.04
N ARG A 58 11.49 -41.24 -3.02
CA ARG A 58 11.85 -42.30 -2.05
C ARG A 58 10.82 -42.44 -0.93
N SER A 59 9.93 -41.46 -0.80
CA SER A 59 8.89 -41.41 0.22
C SER A 59 7.57 -40.91 -0.34
N ASP A 60 6.48 -41.17 0.38
CA ASP A 60 5.16 -40.66 -0.04
C ASP A 60 5.08 -39.13 0.03
N ILE A 61 5.92 -38.47 0.85
CA ILE A 61 6.04 -37.01 0.86
C ILE A 61 6.69 -36.48 -0.43
N ASP A 62 7.68 -37.19 -0.99
CA ASP A 62 8.30 -36.83 -2.27
C ASP A 62 7.29 -37.01 -3.43
N LYS A 63 6.52 -38.11 -3.42
CA LYS A 63 5.44 -38.34 -4.40
C LYS A 63 4.38 -37.25 -4.33
N PHE A 64 4.03 -36.79 -3.13
CA PHE A 64 3.08 -35.69 -2.94
C PHE A 64 3.59 -34.38 -3.55
N TRP A 65 4.84 -33.98 -3.29
CA TRP A 65 5.40 -32.75 -3.86
C TRP A 65 5.63 -32.84 -5.37
N GLN A 66 5.98 -34.04 -5.88
CA GLN A 66 6.06 -34.28 -7.32
C GLN A 66 4.67 -34.22 -7.98
N TRP A 67 3.64 -34.81 -7.38
CA TRP A 67 2.25 -34.68 -7.84
C TRP A 67 1.78 -33.22 -7.81
N LYS A 68 2.08 -32.50 -6.72
CA LYS A 68 1.70 -31.11 -6.53
C LYS A 68 2.37 -30.15 -7.52
N SER A 69 3.61 -30.44 -7.93
CA SER A 69 4.31 -29.65 -8.95
C SER A 69 3.91 -29.99 -10.40
N THR A 70 3.51 -31.24 -10.67
CA THR A 70 3.15 -31.69 -12.04
C THR A 70 1.66 -31.53 -12.37
N THR A 71 0.79 -31.66 -11.38
CA THR A 71 -0.67 -31.66 -11.57
C THR A 71 -1.38 -30.68 -10.63
N GLY A 72 -0.77 -30.33 -9.51
CA GLY A 72 -1.23 -29.22 -8.70
C GLY A 72 -1.03 -27.95 -9.51
N LYS A 73 -2.11 -27.20 -9.73
CA LYS A 73 -2.04 -25.84 -10.25
C LYS A 73 -1.33 -24.99 -9.19
N GLU A 74 -0.01 -25.07 -9.13
CA GLU A 74 0.79 -24.31 -8.17
C GLU A 74 0.62 -22.84 -8.53
N LYS A 75 -0.26 -22.18 -7.77
CA LYS A 75 -0.46 -20.75 -7.91
C LYS A 75 0.76 -20.07 -7.34
N MET A 76 1.33 -19.17 -8.13
CA MET A 76 2.39 -18.26 -7.70
C MET A 76 2.01 -17.63 -6.36
N THR A 77 2.91 -17.75 -5.38
CA THR A 77 2.75 -17.08 -4.09
C THR A 77 2.72 -15.56 -4.28
N GLN A 78 2.19 -14.83 -3.30
CA GLN A 78 2.18 -13.37 -3.38
C GLN A 78 3.60 -12.81 -3.48
N LEU A 79 4.54 -13.30 -2.68
CA LEU A 79 5.95 -12.87 -2.76
C LEU A 79 6.55 -13.06 -4.15
N GLN A 80 6.43 -14.27 -4.73
CA GLN A 80 6.93 -14.57 -6.08
C GLN A 80 6.30 -13.67 -7.15
N ARG A 81 5.06 -13.24 -6.97
CA ARG A 81 4.40 -12.30 -7.88
C ARG A 81 5.05 -10.93 -7.87
N TYR A 82 5.34 -10.42 -6.67
CA TYR A 82 5.99 -9.11 -6.51
C TYR A 82 7.44 -9.15 -7.02
N GLU A 83 8.17 -10.23 -6.75
CA GLU A 83 9.50 -10.46 -7.32
C GLU A 83 9.47 -10.47 -8.85
N LYS A 84 8.53 -11.21 -9.46
CA LYS A 84 8.38 -11.28 -10.92
C LYS A 84 8.03 -9.92 -11.55
N LYS A 85 7.36 -9.04 -10.81
CA LYS A 85 6.96 -7.70 -11.25
C LYS A 85 8.02 -6.63 -10.94
N ASN A 86 9.21 -7.05 -10.50
CA ASN A 86 10.31 -6.16 -10.10
C ASN A 86 9.85 -5.13 -9.06
N ALA A 87 9.09 -5.58 -8.07
CA ALA A 87 8.69 -4.73 -6.96
C ALA A 87 9.91 -4.17 -6.22
N SER A 88 9.77 -2.98 -5.64
CA SER A 88 10.87 -2.35 -4.91
C SER A 88 11.24 -3.15 -3.65
N ASP A 89 12.51 -3.10 -3.23
CA ASP A 89 13.00 -3.86 -2.06
C ASP A 89 12.17 -3.62 -0.79
N GLY A 90 11.69 -2.38 -0.59
CA GLY A 90 10.83 -2.03 0.54
C GLY A 90 9.48 -2.75 0.48
N ILE A 91 8.88 -2.83 -0.70
CA ILE A 91 7.61 -3.54 -0.93
C ILE A 91 7.79 -5.05 -0.76
N VAL A 92 8.85 -5.63 -1.32
CA VAL A 92 9.16 -7.06 -1.18
C VAL A 92 9.31 -7.42 0.31
N LYS A 93 9.95 -6.56 1.12
CA LYS A 93 10.04 -6.75 2.58
C LYS A 93 8.67 -6.75 3.26
N ILE A 94 7.76 -5.85 2.88
CA ILE A 94 6.39 -5.82 3.43
C ILE A 94 5.65 -7.11 3.08
N ILE A 95 5.69 -7.54 1.81
CA ILE A 95 4.99 -8.75 1.35
C ILE A 95 5.59 -10.02 1.98
N ALA A 96 6.90 -10.05 2.23
CA ALA A 96 7.58 -11.17 2.87
C ALA A 96 7.16 -11.40 4.33
N ILE A 97 6.57 -10.40 5.01
CA ILE A 97 5.97 -10.58 6.35
C ILE A 97 4.86 -11.63 6.33
N GLY A 98 4.19 -11.78 5.18
CA GLY A 98 3.02 -12.64 5.00
C GLY A 98 1.75 -12.02 5.55
N GLY A 99 0.59 -12.60 5.21
CA GLY A 99 -0.71 -12.07 5.61
C GLY A 99 -0.99 -12.13 7.13
N GLY A 100 -2.13 -11.56 7.54
CA GLY A 100 -2.61 -11.61 8.92
C GLY A 100 -2.14 -10.45 9.80
N PRO A 101 -2.20 -10.59 11.15
CA PRO A 101 -2.06 -9.47 12.08
C PRO A 101 -0.72 -8.75 11.99
N LYS A 102 0.39 -9.46 11.72
CA LYS A 102 1.73 -8.85 11.63
C LYS A 102 1.85 -7.85 10.49
N MET A 103 1.33 -8.19 9.30
CA MET A 103 1.29 -7.26 8.17
C MET A 103 0.33 -6.10 8.44
N GLY A 104 -0.81 -6.36 9.08
CA GLY A 104 -1.73 -5.31 9.54
C GLY A 104 -1.02 -4.27 10.41
N THR A 105 -0.42 -4.70 11.52
CA THR A 105 0.31 -3.83 12.44
C THR A 105 1.46 -3.09 11.77
N THR A 106 2.24 -3.76 10.90
CA THR A 106 3.33 -3.11 10.18
C THR A 106 2.82 -1.99 9.27
N LEU A 107 1.71 -2.20 8.58
CA LEU A 107 1.14 -1.18 7.71
C LEU A 107 0.38 -0.08 8.44
N GLU A 108 -0.13 -0.35 9.65
CA GLU A 108 -0.59 0.71 10.53
C GLU A 108 0.58 1.61 10.98
N GLU A 109 1.74 1.03 11.31
CA GLU A 109 2.95 1.78 11.63
C GLU A 109 3.44 2.60 10.44
N TYR A 110 3.46 2.01 9.25
CA TYR A 110 3.80 2.71 8.02
C TYR A 110 2.84 3.86 7.71
N ALA A 111 1.52 3.67 7.89
CA ALA A 111 0.54 4.74 7.70
C ALA A 111 0.81 5.93 8.63
N ARG A 112 1.11 5.69 9.91
CA ARG A 112 1.46 6.76 10.87
C ARG A 112 2.81 7.40 10.61
N PHE A 113 3.74 6.67 10.00
CA PHE A 113 4.98 7.27 9.49
C PHE A 113 4.72 8.17 8.28
N ARG A 114 3.73 7.84 7.45
CA ARG A 114 3.41 8.57 6.22
C ARG A 114 2.54 9.80 6.44
N PHE A 115 1.65 9.75 7.43
CA PHE A 115 0.65 10.77 7.73
C PHE A 115 0.75 11.18 9.20
N ASP A 116 1.25 12.39 9.45
CA ASP A 116 1.54 12.90 10.79
C ASP A 116 0.28 13.03 11.67
N HIS A 117 -0.89 13.18 11.05
CA HIS A 117 -2.15 13.31 11.78
C HIS A 117 -2.78 11.97 12.19
N LEU A 118 -2.26 10.83 11.72
CA LEU A 118 -2.71 9.52 12.20
C LEU A 118 -2.08 9.21 13.57
N GLN A 119 -2.88 9.30 14.62
CA GLN A 119 -2.46 8.93 15.96
C GLN A 119 -2.79 7.47 16.23
N LYS A 120 -1.93 6.80 17.00
CA LYS A 120 -2.24 5.46 17.50
C LYS A 120 -3.47 5.53 18.40
N ARG A 121 -4.38 4.56 18.27
CA ARG A 121 -5.52 4.45 19.20
C ARG A 121 -5.08 4.44 20.66
N SER A 122 -5.92 5.04 21.50
CA SER A 122 -5.74 5.02 22.95
C SER A 122 -5.89 3.58 23.50
N LYS A 123 -5.30 3.34 24.68
CA LYS A 123 -5.32 2.02 25.33
C LYS A 123 -6.41 1.98 26.40
N GLY A 124 -7.52 1.29 26.12
CA GLY A 124 -8.59 1.06 27.10
C GLY A 124 -9.53 -0.08 26.70
N LYS A 125 -10.18 -0.72 27.70
CA LYS A 125 -11.18 -1.79 27.46
C LYS A 125 -12.37 -1.34 26.60
N CYS A 126 -12.66 -0.03 26.56
CA CYS A 126 -13.77 0.55 25.79
C CYS A 126 -13.31 1.23 24.48
N GLU A 127 -12.01 1.20 24.17
CA GLU A 127 -11.41 1.84 22.98
C GLU A 127 -11.03 0.78 21.94
N THR A 128 -12.04 0.04 21.51
CA THR A 128 -11.92 -1.04 20.52
C THR A 128 -12.74 -0.73 19.27
N GLY A 129 -12.31 -1.24 18.12
CA GLY A 129 -13.01 -1.07 16.84
C GLY A 129 -12.55 0.10 15.97
N TYR A 130 -11.30 0.54 16.13
CA TYR A 130 -10.58 1.39 15.19
C TYR A 130 -9.06 1.22 15.42
N ASP A 131 -8.24 1.60 14.44
CA ASP A 131 -6.78 1.45 14.47
C ASP A 131 -6.06 2.78 14.73
N HIS A 132 -6.62 3.88 14.19
CA HIS A 132 -6.07 5.22 14.34
C HIS A 132 -7.11 6.25 14.78
N LEU A 133 -6.62 7.35 15.34
CA LEU A 133 -7.39 8.52 15.72
C LEU A 133 -6.85 9.74 14.98
N ILE A 134 -7.73 10.52 14.36
CA ILE A 134 -7.42 11.87 13.87
C ILE A 134 -8.20 12.84 14.75
N LYS A 135 -7.49 13.79 15.36
CA LYS A 135 -8.10 14.86 16.15
C LYS A 135 -8.31 16.08 15.29
N LEU A 136 -9.57 16.44 15.04
CA LEU A 136 -9.93 17.69 14.41
C LEU A 136 -10.37 18.69 15.48
N ASN A 137 -10.41 19.97 15.13
CA ASN A 137 -10.90 21.01 16.04
C ASN A 137 -12.38 20.84 16.40
N THR A 138 -13.14 20.14 15.56
CA THR A 138 -14.59 19.96 15.67
C THR A 138 -14.99 18.64 16.31
N ASN A 139 -14.22 17.58 16.07
CA ASN A 139 -14.53 16.22 16.49
C ASN A 139 -13.32 15.29 16.33
N ASP A 140 -13.42 14.13 16.96
CA ASP A 140 -12.50 13.02 16.73
C ASP A 140 -13.00 12.16 15.55
N VAL A 141 -12.06 11.67 14.74
CA VAL A 141 -12.32 10.73 13.64
C VAL A 141 -11.62 9.42 13.96
N PHE A 142 -12.43 8.39 14.21
CA PHE A 142 -11.97 7.02 14.41
C PHE A 142 -11.75 6.34 13.06
N VAL A 143 -10.53 5.87 12.81
CA VAL A 143 -10.10 5.30 11.53
C VAL A 143 -9.85 3.80 11.69
N GLU A 144 -10.58 2.97 10.95
CA GLU A 144 -10.24 1.55 10.75
C GLU A 144 -9.33 1.44 9.53
N GLN A 145 -8.22 0.72 9.62
CA GLN A 145 -7.34 0.45 8.49
C GLN A 145 -7.48 -1.00 8.02
N LYS A 146 -7.53 -1.21 6.70
CA LYS A 146 -7.36 -2.53 6.10
C LYS A 146 -6.29 -2.51 5.05
N SER A 147 -5.47 -3.55 5.04
CA SER A 147 -4.33 -3.66 4.14
C SER A 147 -4.46 -4.86 3.22
N SER A 148 -4.06 -4.71 1.97
CA SER A 148 -4.06 -5.79 1.00
C SER A 148 -2.91 -5.64 0.00
N GLY A 149 -2.20 -6.73 -0.28
CA GLY A 149 -1.40 -6.84 -1.49
C GLY A 149 -2.26 -7.28 -2.68
N HIS A 150 -1.64 -7.45 -3.84
CA HIS A 150 -2.30 -7.96 -5.05
C HIS A 150 -2.75 -9.41 -4.86
N TRP A 151 -4.02 -9.68 -5.18
CA TRP A 151 -4.65 -10.99 -5.30
C TRP A 151 -4.93 -11.30 -6.76
N GLY A 152 -5.05 -12.58 -7.11
CA GLY A 152 -5.56 -13.01 -8.44
C GLY A 152 -4.98 -12.22 -9.62
N GLU A 153 -5.86 -11.52 -10.34
CA GLU A 153 -5.61 -10.67 -11.51
C GLU A 153 -5.04 -9.27 -11.19
N ASP A 154 -4.14 -9.18 -10.21
CA ASP A 154 -3.54 -7.91 -9.75
C ASP A 154 -4.58 -6.90 -9.23
N ASP A 155 -5.54 -7.39 -8.43
CA ASP A 155 -6.53 -6.58 -7.73
C ASP A 155 -6.31 -6.63 -6.21
N TYR A 156 -6.72 -5.58 -5.50
CA TYR A 156 -6.69 -5.58 -4.03
C TYR A 156 -7.95 -6.23 -3.49
N LYS A 157 -7.80 -6.99 -2.40
CA LYS A 157 -8.94 -7.58 -1.68
C LYS A 157 -8.83 -7.28 -0.20
N TRP A 158 -9.72 -6.44 0.31
CA TRP A 158 -9.81 -6.17 1.74
C TRP A 158 -10.86 -7.08 2.39
N GLN A 159 -10.55 -7.55 3.59
CA GLN A 159 -11.35 -8.53 4.32
C GLN A 159 -11.50 -8.09 5.79
N HIS A 160 -12.44 -8.71 6.49
CA HIS A 160 -12.67 -8.47 7.92
C HIS A 160 -12.98 -7.01 8.27
N VAL A 161 -13.74 -6.31 7.42
CA VAL A 161 -14.27 -4.98 7.75
C VAL A 161 -15.52 -5.18 8.60
N GLU A 162 -15.42 -4.89 9.89
CA GLU A 162 -16.53 -5.09 10.81
C GLU A 162 -17.44 -3.87 10.83
N TYR A 163 -18.65 -4.03 10.29
CA TYR A 163 -19.64 -2.95 10.24
C TYR A 163 -20.07 -2.45 11.64
N LYS A 164 -20.00 -3.31 12.68
CA LYS A 164 -20.41 -2.93 14.04
C LYS A 164 -19.32 -2.17 14.82
N HIS A 165 -18.10 -2.13 14.30
CA HIS A 165 -17.01 -1.39 14.94
C HIS A 165 -17.24 0.12 14.87
N LYS A 166 -16.65 0.84 15.83
CA LYS A 166 -16.81 2.28 16.05
C LYS A 166 -15.85 3.11 15.18
N TRP A 167 -15.81 2.85 13.88
CA TRP A 167 -15.04 3.65 12.93
C TRP A 167 -15.94 4.60 12.13
N THR A 168 -15.41 5.80 11.89
CA THR A 168 -16.03 6.86 11.07
C THR A 168 -15.44 6.86 9.66
N MET A 169 -14.14 6.59 9.59
CA MET A 169 -13.36 6.49 8.35
C MET A 169 -12.83 5.07 8.17
N LEU A 170 -12.91 4.55 6.95
CA LEU A 170 -12.17 3.37 6.53
C LEU A 170 -10.98 3.83 5.69
N LEU A 171 -9.76 3.52 6.15
CA LEU A 171 -8.51 3.77 5.44
C LEU A 171 -8.03 2.47 4.78
N LEU A 172 -8.15 2.40 3.47
CA LEU A 172 -7.75 1.24 2.68
C LEU A 172 -6.33 1.42 2.21
N CYS A 173 -5.48 0.47 2.55
CA CYS A 173 -4.06 0.43 2.23
C CYS A 173 -3.84 -0.67 1.18
N GLY A 174 -3.37 -0.30 0.00
CA GLY A 174 -2.98 -1.22 -1.08
C GLY A 174 -1.47 -1.24 -1.21
N ILE A 175 -0.87 -2.42 -1.14
CA ILE A 175 0.57 -2.60 -1.36
C ILE A 175 0.73 -2.80 -2.86
N ASP A 176 1.08 -1.78 -3.63
CA ASP A 176 1.38 -1.95 -5.06
C ASP A 176 2.83 -2.43 -5.23
N TYR A 177 3.25 -2.68 -6.47
CA TYR A 177 4.60 -3.16 -6.75
C TYR A 177 5.70 -2.15 -6.40
N MET A 178 5.44 -0.86 -6.56
CA MET A 178 6.44 0.19 -6.37
C MET A 178 6.23 0.99 -5.09
N ASP A 179 4.98 1.14 -4.67
CA ASP A 179 4.55 2.01 -3.60
C ASP A 179 3.40 1.40 -2.80
N VAL A 180 3.06 2.06 -1.70
CA VAL A 180 1.86 1.77 -0.91
C VAL A 180 0.87 2.90 -1.14
N LYS A 181 -0.35 2.54 -1.53
CA LYS A 181 -1.43 3.46 -1.88
C LYS A 181 -2.49 3.50 -0.79
N PHE A 182 -3.10 4.66 -0.58
CA PHE A 182 -4.14 4.83 0.41
C PHE A 182 -5.42 5.40 -0.21
N TRP A 183 -6.56 4.93 0.31
CA TRP A 183 -7.87 5.47 -0.03
C TRP A 183 -8.74 5.63 1.21
N GLY A 184 -9.50 6.72 1.26
CA GLY A 184 -10.57 6.94 2.21
C GLY A 184 -11.93 6.44 1.69
N MET A 185 -12.71 5.85 2.59
CA MET A 185 -14.13 5.57 2.39
C MET A 185 -14.90 5.91 3.66
N ASP A 186 -16.02 6.63 3.52
CA ASP A 186 -16.91 6.92 4.63
C ASP A 186 -17.94 5.79 4.86
N ARG A 187 -18.57 5.80 6.03
CA ARG A 187 -19.55 4.78 6.43
C ARG A 187 -20.84 4.78 5.61
N LYS A 188 -21.31 5.94 5.13
CA LYS A 188 -22.49 6.04 4.26
C LYS A 188 -22.22 5.41 2.91
N THR A 189 -21.05 5.68 2.33
CA THR A 189 -20.54 5.07 1.10
C THR A 189 -20.41 3.56 1.26
N PHE A 190 -19.80 3.09 2.35
CA PHE A 190 -19.70 1.67 2.66
C PHE A 190 -21.07 0.97 2.72
N SER A 191 -22.03 1.54 3.47
CA SER A 191 -23.40 1.01 3.56
C SER A 191 -24.12 0.96 2.22
N ARG A 192 -23.97 2.01 1.40
CA ARG A 192 -24.50 2.04 0.03
C ARG A 192 -23.91 0.90 -0.81
N LEU A 193 -22.60 0.68 -0.77
CA LEU A 193 -21.93 -0.37 -1.54
C LEU A 193 -22.32 -1.80 -1.10
N ILE A 194 -22.69 -2.00 0.18
CA ILE A 194 -23.33 -3.25 0.63
C ILE A 194 -24.68 -3.43 -0.07
N SER A 195 -25.53 -2.39 -0.09
CA SER A 195 -26.85 -2.47 -0.74
C SER A 195 -26.75 -2.71 -2.26
N GLU A 196 -25.69 -2.20 -2.89
CA GLU A 196 -25.34 -2.43 -4.30
C GLU A 196 -24.70 -3.80 -4.56
N LYS A 197 -24.50 -4.63 -3.52
CA LYS A 197 -23.83 -5.95 -3.59
C LYS A 197 -22.38 -5.92 -4.09
N LYS A 198 -21.70 -4.78 -3.95
CA LYS A 198 -20.26 -4.62 -4.20
C LYS A 198 -19.42 -5.01 -2.99
N ILE A 199 -20.00 -4.95 -1.80
CA ILE A 199 -19.40 -5.41 -0.55
C ILE A 199 -20.20 -6.61 -0.04
N THR A 200 -19.49 -7.69 0.30
CA THR A 200 -20.08 -9.00 0.61
C THR A 200 -19.71 -9.44 2.04
N ASN A 201 -20.66 -10.06 2.73
CA ASN A 201 -20.40 -10.65 4.05
C ASN A 201 -19.44 -11.85 3.94
N GLN A 202 -18.47 -11.92 4.84
CA GLN A 202 -17.52 -13.03 4.96
C GLN A 202 -18.10 -14.13 5.85
N GLY A 203 -18.06 -15.38 5.41
CA GLY A 203 -18.40 -16.56 6.25
C GLY A 203 -19.72 -17.26 5.91
N ASN A 204 -20.81 -16.55 5.61
CA ASN A 204 -22.04 -17.20 5.13
C ASN A 204 -22.89 -16.34 4.18
N LYS A 205 -23.60 -17.01 3.26
CA LYS A 205 -24.56 -16.37 2.33
C LYS A 205 -25.83 -15.86 3.02
N ALA A 206 -26.03 -16.23 4.29
CA ALA A 206 -27.18 -15.82 5.10
C ALA A 206 -27.03 -14.40 5.69
N GLY A 207 -25.82 -13.81 5.64
CA GLY A 207 -25.59 -12.43 6.09
C GLY A 207 -25.48 -12.27 7.62
N GLU A 208 -25.45 -13.38 8.37
CA GLU A 208 -25.44 -13.41 9.83
C GLU A 208 -24.04 -13.68 10.43
N SER A 209 -23.03 -13.86 9.57
CA SER A 209 -21.67 -14.14 10.02
C SER A 209 -21.03 -12.94 10.73
N SER A 210 -20.32 -13.23 11.82
CA SER A 210 -19.49 -12.29 12.57
C SER A 210 -18.10 -12.07 11.95
N GLU A 211 -17.79 -12.67 10.81
CA GLU A 211 -16.43 -12.64 10.23
C GLU A 211 -16.11 -11.36 9.43
N GLY A 212 -17.02 -10.38 9.44
CA GLY A 212 -16.87 -9.07 8.79
C GLY A 212 -17.28 -9.07 7.31
N MET A 213 -16.89 -8.02 6.61
CA MET A 213 -17.18 -7.81 5.18
C MET A 213 -15.89 -7.85 4.35
N TRP A 214 -16.02 -8.23 3.08
CA TRP A 214 -14.94 -8.18 2.10
C TRP A 214 -15.41 -7.59 0.77
N PHE A 215 -14.45 -7.04 0.01
CA PHE A 215 -14.66 -6.49 -1.32
C PHE A 215 -13.35 -6.39 -2.08
N ASN A 216 -13.42 -6.32 -3.42
CA ASN A 216 -12.26 -6.06 -4.25
C ASN A 216 -12.18 -4.56 -4.60
N TYR A 217 -10.99 -4.07 -4.91
CA TYR A 217 -10.80 -2.68 -5.32
C TYR A 217 -11.53 -2.38 -6.63
N SER A 218 -11.47 -3.27 -7.62
CA SER A 218 -12.17 -3.07 -8.91
C SER A 218 -13.68 -2.82 -8.77
N ASP A 219 -14.32 -3.43 -7.78
CA ASP A 219 -15.76 -3.29 -7.51
C ASP A 219 -16.13 -1.92 -6.93
N VAL A 220 -15.20 -1.27 -6.21
CA VAL A 220 -15.49 -0.07 -5.40
C VAL A 220 -14.68 1.17 -5.77
N LYS A 221 -13.70 1.06 -6.68
CA LYS A 221 -12.72 2.14 -7.00
C LYS A 221 -13.35 3.50 -7.28
N GLU A 222 -14.49 3.55 -7.95
CA GLU A 222 -15.23 4.77 -8.31
C GLU A 222 -15.84 5.48 -7.07
N SER A 223 -15.88 4.81 -5.93
CA SER A 223 -16.39 5.32 -4.64
C SER A 223 -15.29 5.55 -3.61
N LEU A 224 -14.02 5.44 -4.01
CA LEU A 224 -12.86 5.66 -3.14
C LEU A 224 -12.30 7.07 -3.35
N CYS A 225 -11.86 7.71 -2.27
CA CYS A 225 -11.10 8.95 -2.33
C CYS A 225 -9.60 8.62 -2.18
N PRO A 226 -8.75 8.83 -3.20
CA PRO A 226 -7.31 8.67 -3.05
C PRO A 226 -6.75 9.62 -2.00
N ILE A 227 -5.77 9.15 -1.23
CA ILE A 227 -5.07 9.95 -0.21
C ILE A 227 -3.57 9.76 -0.42
N ASP A 228 -2.94 10.75 -1.04
CA ASP A 228 -1.51 10.76 -1.31
C ASP A 228 -0.76 11.67 -0.33
N THR A 229 -1.44 12.62 0.29
CA THR A 229 -0.85 13.60 1.22
C THR A 229 -1.59 13.66 2.55
N ASP A 230 -0.93 14.24 3.55
CA ASP A 230 -1.51 14.42 4.89
C ASP A 230 -2.61 15.50 4.87
N GLU A 231 -2.49 16.49 3.97
CA GLU A 231 -3.53 17.49 3.70
C GLU A 231 -4.80 16.85 3.12
N GLU A 232 -4.67 15.93 2.16
CA GLU A 232 -5.81 15.18 1.61
C GLU A 232 -6.47 14.28 2.65
N LEU A 233 -5.67 13.66 3.53
CA LEU A 233 -6.19 12.90 4.67
C LEU A 233 -7.07 13.78 5.56
N LEU A 234 -6.57 14.96 5.94
CA LEU A 234 -7.30 15.91 6.77
C LEU A 234 -8.54 16.46 6.07
N GLN A 235 -8.44 16.76 4.77
CA GLN A 235 -9.57 17.22 3.98
C GLN A 235 -10.67 16.16 3.94
N PHE A 236 -10.31 14.91 3.68
CA PHE A 236 -11.26 13.80 3.70
C PHE A 236 -11.88 13.63 5.08
N ALA A 237 -11.06 13.54 6.14
CA ALA A 237 -11.52 13.38 7.51
C ALA A 237 -12.47 14.51 7.95
N SER A 238 -12.17 15.75 7.57
CA SER A 238 -13.00 16.93 7.88
C SER A 238 -14.33 16.98 7.12
N SER A 239 -14.43 16.26 6.01
CA SER A 239 -15.67 16.14 5.23
C SER A 239 -16.66 15.13 5.81
N LEU A 240 -16.20 14.29 6.74
CA LEU A 240 -17.02 13.24 7.33
C LEU A 240 -18.04 13.85 8.31
N PRO A 241 -19.25 13.27 8.41
CA PRO A 241 -20.21 13.69 9.41
C PRO A 241 -19.62 13.49 10.81
N VAL A 242 -19.94 14.41 11.72
CA VAL A 242 -19.62 14.24 13.13
C VAL A 242 -20.25 12.93 13.61
N SER A 243 -19.41 12.04 14.12
CA SER A 243 -19.83 10.73 14.59
C SER A 243 -20.68 10.88 15.86
N ASP A 244 -21.90 10.35 15.88
CA ASP A 244 -22.72 10.20 17.11
C ASP A 244 -22.26 8.97 17.96
N VAL A 245 -21.06 8.45 17.70
CA VAL A 245 -20.57 7.12 18.15
C VAL A 245 -20.15 7.08 19.62
#